data_AF-A0A3N5B348-F1
#
_entry.id   AF-A0A3N5B348-F1
#
_cell.length_a   1.000
_cell.length_b   1.000
_cell.length_c   1.000
_cell.angle_alpha   90.00
_cell.angle_beta   90.00
_cell.angle_gamma   90.00
#
_symmetry.space_group_name_H-M   'P 1'
#
loop_
_entity.id
_entity.type
_entity.pdbx_description
1 polymer ?
#
loop_
_entity_poly.entity_id
_entity_poly.type
_entity_poly.pdbx_seq_one_letter_code
_entity_poly.pdbx_strand_id
1 'polypeptide(L)'
;MANEVTKLVMETILGLITTAFAFVAGLAWNDAIQKLIATIIGTGDALPSLFIYAIIVTIVAVVVTVLLARVAGKMGIELGE
;
A
#
# COMPACT_ATOMS: atom_id res chain seq x y z
N MET A 1 -26.73 25.45 1.76
CA MET A 1 -26.32 24.77 3.01
C MET A 1 -26.42 23.26 2.93
N ALA A 2 -27.57 22.67 2.58
CA ALA A 2 -27.70 21.21 2.45
C ALA A 2 -26.67 20.56 1.51
N ASN A 3 -26.42 21.14 0.32
CA ASN A 3 -25.47 20.58 -0.64
C ASN A 3 -24.00 20.60 -0.17
N GLU A 4 -23.58 21.60 0.61
CA GLU A 4 -22.21 21.68 1.15
C GLU A 4 -22.00 20.62 2.22
N VAL A 5 -23.00 20.42 3.09
CA VAL A 5 -22.96 19.36 4.12
C VAL A 5 -22.93 17.99 3.46
N THR A 6 -23.76 17.74 2.44
CA THR A 6 -23.75 16.47 1.70
C THR A 6 -22.41 16.22 1.02
N LYS A 7 -21.80 17.25 0.41
CA LYS A 7 -20.49 17.14 -0.22
C LYS A 7 -19.40 16.78 0.80
N LEU A 8 -19.36 17.48 1.93
CA LEU A 8 -18.40 17.20 3.01
C LEU A 8 -18.56 15.77 3.57
N VAL A 9 -19.80 15.32 3.76
CA VAL A 9 -20.10 13.96 4.21
C VAL A 9 -19.60 12.94 3.19
N MET A 10 -19.84 13.17 1.89
CA MET A 10 -19.37 12.29 0.83
C MET A 10 -17.83 12.22 0.77
N GLU A 11 -17.15 13.38 0.81
CA GLU A 11 -15.68 13.44 0.83
C GLU A 11 -15.10 12.68 2.04
N THR A 12 -15.71 12.85 3.21
CA THR A 12 -15.31 12.15 4.43
C THR A 12 -15.49 10.64 4.30
N ILE A 13 -16.66 10.19 3.82
CA ILE A 13 -16.94 8.77 3.62
C ILE A 13 -15.97 8.16 2.60
N LEU A 14 -15.70 8.86 1.49
CA LEU A 14 -14.75 8.41 0.49
C LEU A 14 -13.33 8.25 1.08
N GLY A 15 -12.88 9.22 1.88
CA GLY A 15 -11.59 9.15 2.56
C GLY A 15 -11.51 7.97 3.54
N LEU A 16 -12.54 7.78 4.36
CA LEU A 16 -12.62 6.68 5.32
C LEU A 16 -12.61 5.31 4.62
N ILE A 17 -13.44 5.15 3.59
CA ILE A 17 -13.54 3.92 2.82
C ILE A 17 -12.23 3.63 2.09
N THR A 18 -11.64 4.62 1.43
CA THR A 18 -10.36 4.47 0.72
C THR A 18 -9.26 4.03 1.68
N THR A 19 -9.20 4.63 2.87
CA THR A 19 -8.22 4.28 3.90
C THR A 19 -8.44 2.86 4.42
N ALA A 20 -9.68 2.49 4.71
CA ALA A 20 -10.02 1.14 5.15
C ALA A 20 -9.66 0.07 4.10
N PHE A 21 -9.94 0.33 2.82
CA PHE A 21 -9.56 -0.58 1.74
C PHE A 21 -8.06 -0.64 1.52
N ALA A 22 -7.33 0.48 1.62
CA ALA A 22 -5.87 0.48 1.55
C ALA A 22 -5.26 -0.40 2.65
N PHE A 23 -5.82 -0.34 3.87
CA PHE A 23 -5.42 -1.20 4.99
C PHE A 23 -5.69 -2.69 4.71
N VAL A 24 -6.92 -3.02 4.29
CA VAL A 24 -7.29 -4.41 3.93
C VAL A 24 -6.42 -4.95 2.80
N ALA A 25 -6.17 -4.15 1.76
CA ALA A 25 -5.29 -4.52 0.66
C ALA A 25 -3.86 -4.77 1.16
N GLY A 26 -3.31 -3.89 2.01
CA GLY A 26 -2.00 -4.07 2.62
C GLY A 26 -1.88 -5.38 3.39
N LEU A 27 -2.89 -5.71 4.21
CA LEU A 27 -2.92 -7.00 4.92
C LEU A 27 -3.02 -8.20 3.99
N ALA A 28 -3.88 -8.14 2.96
CA ALA A 28 -4.05 -9.24 2.02
C ALA A 28 -2.77 -9.53 1.21
N TRP A 29 -2.07 -8.48 0.76
CA TRP A 29 -0.79 -8.62 0.05
C TRP A 29 0.32 -9.15 0.95
N ASN A 30 0.36 -8.71 2.22
CA ASN A 30 1.29 -9.25 3.20
C ASN A 30 1.11 -10.78 3.34
N ASP A 31 -0.11 -11.23 3.63
CA ASP A 31 -0.44 -12.66 3.75
C ASP A 31 -0.13 -13.45 2.48
N ALA A 32 -0.44 -12.89 1.31
CA ALA A 32 -0.19 -13.53 0.02
C ALA A 32 1.30 -13.77 -0.24
N ILE A 33 2.15 -12.75 0.03
CA ILE A 33 3.60 -12.87 -0.16
C ILE A 33 4.17 -13.89 0.83
N GLN A 34 3.76 -13.87 2.10
CA GLN A 34 4.24 -14.85 3.08
C GLN A 34 3.88 -16.29 2.69
N LYS A 35 2.63 -16.54 2.27
CA LYS A 35 2.19 -17.85 1.79
C LYS A 35 2.93 -18.31 0.53
N LEU A 36 3.20 -17.38 -0.39
CA LEU A 36 3.98 -17.66 -1.60
C LEU A 36 5.41 -18.09 -1.23
N ILE A 37 6.08 -17.34 -0.35
CA ILE A 37 7.43 -17.68 0.13
C ILE A 37 7.42 -19.04 0.81
N ALA A 38 6.46 -19.30 1.70
CA ALA A 38 6.33 -20.59 2.37
C ALA A 38 6.16 -21.76 1.37
N THR A 39 5.43 -21.53 0.27
CA THR A 39 5.20 -22.54 -0.77
C THR A 39 6.45 -22.82 -1.60
N ILE A 40 7.24 -21.79 -1.92
CA ILE A 40 8.42 -21.91 -2.81
C ILE A 40 9.67 -22.35 -2.04
N ILE A 41 9.87 -21.83 -0.83
CA ILE A 41 11.14 -21.92 -0.08
C ILE A 41 11.05 -22.88 1.12
N GLY A 42 9.84 -23.18 1.58
CA GLY A 42 9.61 -23.92 2.83
C GLY A 42 9.38 -22.98 4.01
N THR A 43 9.35 -23.55 5.23
CA THR A 43 8.85 -22.93 6.47
C THR A 43 8.95 -21.40 6.53
N GLY A 44 7.79 -20.74 6.50
CA GLY A 44 7.66 -19.27 6.47
C GLY A 44 8.25 -18.56 7.69
N ASP A 45 8.36 -19.26 8.83
CA ASP A 45 8.90 -18.72 10.08
C ASP A 45 10.42 -18.92 10.23
N ALA A 46 11.07 -19.60 9.28
CA ALA A 46 12.52 -19.75 9.30
C ALA A 46 13.18 -18.39 9.01
N LEU A 47 14.27 -18.08 9.73
CA LEU A 47 14.99 -16.81 9.59
C LEU A 47 15.32 -16.43 8.12
N PRO A 48 15.75 -17.36 7.23
CA PRO A 48 15.96 -17.05 5.82
C PRO A 48 14.68 -16.61 5.08
N SER A 49 13.53 -17.22 5.38
CA SER A 49 12.23 -16.87 4.77
C SER A 49 11.82 -15.45 5.14
N LEU A 50 12.06 -15.03 6.38
CA LEU A 50 11.79 -13.67 6.86
C LEU A 50 12.69 -12.63 6.19
N PHE A 51 13.98 -12.93 5.98
CA PHE A 51 14.88 -12.04 5.25
C PHE A 51 14.47 -11.86 3.80
N ILE A 52 14.03 -12.94 3.14
CA ILE A 52 13.54 -12.88 1.75
C ILE A 52 12.26 -12.04 1.67
N TYR A 53 11.31 -12.25 2.59
CA TYR A 53 10.12 -11.43 2.71
C TYR A 53 10.46 -9.94 2.85
N ALA A 54 11.34 -9.59 3.79
CA ALA A 54 11.73 -8.22 4.06
C ALA A 54 12.38 -7.53 2.84
N ILE A 55 13.27 -8.23 2.12
CA ILE A 55 13.90 -7.71 0.90
C ILE A 55 12.85 -7.48 -0.20
N ILE A 56 11.95 -8.45 -0.44
CA ILE A 56 10.91 -8.32 -1.47
C ILE A 56 10.00 -7.13 -1.19
N VAL A 57 9.49 -7.01 0.04
CA VAL A 57 8.59 -5.91 0.43
C VAL A 57 9.29 -4.57 0.33
N THR A 58 10.57 -4.48 0.70
CA THR A 58 11.36 -3.24 0.58
C THR A 58 11.53 -2.84 -0.88
N ILE A 59 11.86 -3.77 -1.77
CA ILE A 59 11.99 -3.49 -3.22
C ILE A 59 10.67 -2.99 -3.78
N VAL A 60 9.56 -3.66 -3.47
CA VAL A 60 8.23 -3.26 -3.92
C VAL A 60 7.87 -1.86 -3.41
N ALA A 61 8.10 -1.60 -2.12
CA ALA A 61 7.83 -0.28 -1.53
C ALA A 61 8.62 0.83 -2.22
N VAL A 62 9.93 0.64 -2.43
CA VAL A 62 10.78 1.62 -3.13
C VAL A 62 10.31 1.85 -4.56
N VAL A 63 10.02 0.78 -5.31
CA VAL A 63 9.54 0.89 -6.70
C VAL A 63 8.22 1.65 -6.76
N VAL A 64 7.24 1.30 -5.92
CA VAL A 64 5.94 1.98 -5.88
C VAL A 64 6.11 3.45 -5.51
N THR A 65 6.88 3.77 -4.47
CA THR A 65 7.12 5.15 -4.05
C THR A 65 7.82 5.97 -5.14
N VAL A 66 8.81 5.41 -5.84
CA VAL A 66 9.48 6.10 -6.97
C VAL A 66 8.52 6.31 -8.15
N LEU A 67 7.68 5.33 -8.47
CA LEU A 67 6.69 5.46 -9.54
C LEU A 67 5.66 6.54 -9.22
N LEU A 68 5.12 6.54 -7.99
CA LEU A 68 4.22 7.59 -7.52
C LEU A 68 4.90 8.96 -7.56
N ALA A 69 6.16 9.06 -7.13
CA ALA A 69 6.90 10.30 -7.17
C ALA A 69 7.06 10.85 -8.60
N ARG A 70 7.36 9.97 -9.56
CA ARG A 70 7.45 10.33 -10.98
C ARG A 70 6.10 10.77 -11.56
N VAL A 71 5.01 10.12 -11.18
CA VAL A 71 3.66 10.49 -11.65
C VAL A 71 3.26 11.86 -11.09
N ALA A 72 3.50 12.10 -9.80
CA ALA A 72 3.24 13.38 -9.17
C ALA A 72 4.03 14.51 -9.85
N GLY A 73 5.33 14.30 -10.11
CA GLY A 73 6.16 15.27 -10.83
C GLY A 73 5.66 15.58 -12.25
N LYS A 74 5.12 14.59 -12.98
CA LYS A 74 4.50 14.81 -14.30
C LYS A 74 3.20 15.61 -14.23
N MET A 75 2.50 15.55 -13.10
CA MET A 75 1.25 16.28 -12.86
C MET A 75 1.49 17.69 -12.30
N GLY A 76 2.74 18.12 -12.14
CA GLY A 76 3.08 19.40 -11.51
C GLY A 76 2.73 19.44 -10.02
N ILE A 77 2.57 18.27 -9.39
CA ILE A 77 2.40 18.17 -7.94
C ILE A 77 3.80 18.22 -7.33
N GLU A 78 4.10 19.33 -6.67
CA GLU A 78 5.26 19.43 -5.80
C GLU A 78 5.01 18.53 -4.59
N LEU A 79 5.72 17.41 -4.54
CA LEU A 79 5.82 16.61 -3.33
C LEU A 79 6.63 17.46 -2.37
N GLY A 80 5.97 18.03 -1.35
CA GLY A 80 6.61 18.93 -0.39
C GLY A 80 7.90 18.36 0.20
N GLU A 81 8.80 19.27 0.59
CA GLU A 81 10.14 19.00 1.13
C GLU A 81 10.21 17.89 2.20
#